data_AF-A0A133P7D9-F1
#
_entry.id   AF-A0A133P7D9-F1
#
_cell.length_a   1.000
_cell.length_b   1.000
_cell.length_c   1.000
_cell.angle_alpha   90.00
_cell.angle_beta   90.00
_cell.angle_gamma   90.00
#
_symmetry.space_group_name_H-M   'P 1'
#
loop_
_entity.id
_entity.type
_entity.pdbx_description
1 polymer ?
#
loop_
_entity_poly.entity_id
_entity_poly.type
_entity_poly.pdbx_seq_one_letter_code
_entity_poly.pdbx_strand_id
1 'polypeptide(L)'
;YETISRRRAIMEQTAKDLGMEYIEMSAPDPLSDVGVPGAQQFILEQVPNWVKKYGKDIAFFATNDAQTEPLLKQIAAYGGYFIEADLPSPTMGYPGAFGIEFSDDEKGNWPKILEEVEKAVIAAGGSGRMGTWAYSYNFAGVEGLTDLAIKSIESGDRDFTLDKLLASLNVATPDAKWNGSIMKDNNGVDVPNAFFIYQDTYIFGKGYMGVTSVEIPEKYTNLGK
;
A
#
# COMPACT_ATOMS: atom_id res chain seq x y z
N TYR A 1 14.54 5.27 10.18
CA TYR A 1 13.36 4.46 9.81
C TYR A 1 12.32 5.43 9.34
N GLU A 2 11.60 5.16 8.24
CA GLU A 2 10.58 6.09 7.76
C GLU A 2 9.47 6.21 8.82
N THR A 3 9.31 7.38 9.41
CA THR A 3 8.30 7.60 10.45
C THR A 3 6.95 7.94 9.83
N ILE A 4 5.87 7.64 10.54
CA ILE A 4 4.52 8.10 10.17
C ILE A 4 4.51 9.64 10.04
N SER A 5 5.26 10.35 10.88
CA SER A 5 5.40 11.81 10.80
C SER A 5 6.03 12.28 9.49
N ARG A 6 7.02 11.57 8.97
CA ARG A 6 7.66 11.88 7.69
C ARG A 6 6.72 11.61 6.52
N ARG A 7 6.04 10.46 6.52
CA ARG A 7 5.00 10.13 5.53
C ARG A 7 3.90 11.20 5.50
N ARG A 8 3.43 11.64 6.67
CA ARG A 8 2.46 12.75 6.83
C ARG A 8 2.97 14.04 6.18
N ALA A 9 4.20 14.47 6.50
CA ALA A 9 4.77 15.70 5.95
C ALA A 9 4.89 15.66 4.42
N ILE A 10 5.26 14.51 3.85
CA ILE A 10 5.31 14.30 2.40
C ILE A 10 3.90 14.34 1.79
N MET A 11 2.92 13.67 2.40
CA MET A 11 1.52 13.67 1.93
C MET A 11 0.93 15.09 1.96
N GLU A 12 1.10 15.84 3.05
CA GLU A 12 0.60 17.21 3.19
C GLU A 12 1.23 18.15 2.15
N GLN A 13 2.56 18.10 1.98
CA GLN A 13 3.24 18.94 1.01
C GLN A 13 2.89 18.55 -0.44
N THR A 14 2.76 17.25 -0.73
CA THR A 14 2.35 16.76 -2.05
C THR A 14 0.91 17.17 -2.37
N ALA A 15 -0.01 17.06 -1.41
CA ALA A 15 -1.39 17.52 -1.58
C ALA A 15 -1.42 19.01 -1.95
N LYS A 16 -0.67 19.84 -1.22
CA LYS A 16 -0.53 21.28 -1.52
C LYS A 16 0.01 21.52 -2.94
N ASP A 17 1.03 20.79 -3.35
CA ASP A 17 1.64 20.92 -4.67
C ASP A 17 0.71 20.49 -5.82
N LEU A 18 -0.20 19.55 -5.55
CA LEU A 18 -1.24 19.11 -6.47
C LEU A 18 -2.53 19.95 -6.40
N GLY A 19 -2.59 20.96 -5.52
CA GLY A 19 -3.80 21.75 -5.30
C GLY A 19 -4.94 20.98 -4.62
N MET A 20 -4.61 19.92 -3.90
CA MET A 20 -5.53 19.10 -3.11
C MET A 20 -5.60 19.59 -1.66
N GLU A 21 -6.78 19.52 -1.05
CA GLU A 21 -6.92 19.74 0.39
C GLU A 21 -6.34 18.55 1.17
N TYR A 22 -5.54 18.84 2.19
CA TYR A 22 -5.05 17.84 3.14
C TYR A 22 -5.88 17.92 4.43
N ILE A 23 -6.47 16.79 4.84
CA ILE A 23 -7.33 16.70 6.01
C ILE A 23 -6.77 15.66 6.95
N GLU A 24 -6.49 16.06 8.18
CA GLU A 24 -6.02 15.17 9.24
C GLU A 24 -7.14 14.87 10.22
N MET A 25 -7.26 13.60 10.59
CA MET A 25 -8.25 13.12 11.55
C MET A 25 -7.55 12.18 12.53
N SER A 26 -7.90 12.30 13.81
CA SER A 26 -7.49 11.33 14.82
C SER A 26 -8.54 10.23 14.93
N ALA A 27 -8.10 8.98 14.85
CA ALA A 27 -8.93 7.80 15.11
C ALA A 27 -8.43 7.07 16.36
N PRO A 28 -9.28 6.31 17.07
CA PRO A 28 -8.86 5.57 18.26
C PRO A 28 -7.74 4.56 17.96
N ASP A 29 -6.78 4.45 18.88
CA ASP A 29 -5.71 3.46 18.81
C ASP A 29 -6.28 2.06 19.10
N PRO A 30 -6.15 1.08 18.19
CA PRO A 30 -6.66 -0.27 18.40
C PRO A 30 -5.97 -1.03 19.54
N LEU A 31 -4.85 -0.54 20.07
CA LEU A 31 -4.15 -1.09 21.24
C LEU A 31 -4.54 -0.41 22.56
N SER A 32 -5.37 0.63 22.52
CA SER A 32 -5.94 1.26 23.72
C SER A 32 -7.12 0.46 24.28
N ASP A 33 -7.73 0.94 25.37
CA ASP A 33 -8.86 0.29 26.04
C ASP A 33 -10.09 0.09 25.15
N VAL A 34 -10.24 0.85 24.06
CA VAL A 34 -11.35 0.66 23.11
C VAL A 34 -11.15 -0.53 22.17
N GLY A 35 -9.90 -0.98 22.03
CA GLY A 35 -9.51 -2.12 21.20
C GLY A 35 -9.78 -1.96 19.69
N VAL A 36 -9.51 -3.04 18.96
CA VAL A 36 -9.83 -3.18 17.52
C VAL A 36 -11.32 -2.87 17.22
N PRO A 37 -12.32 -3.38 17.99
CA PRO A 37 -13.73 -3.08 17.70
C PRO A 37 -14.05 -1.59 17.77
N GLY A 38 -13.49 -0.86 18.74
CA GLY A 38 -13.71 0.58 18.88
C GLY A 38 -13.09 1.38 17.72
N ALA A 39 -11.86 1.03 17.31
CA ALA A 39 -11.21 1.65 16.16
C ALA A 39 -11.99 1.38 14.85
N GLN A 40 -12.51 0.16 14.67
CA GLN A 40 -13.31 -0.19 13.50
C GLN A 40 -14.66 0.54 13.47
N GLN A 41 -15.37 0.56 14.60
CA GLN A 41 -16.66 1.23 14.72
C GLN A 41 -16.55 2.73 14.40
N PHE A 42 -15.48 3.38 14.86
CA PHE A 42 -15.22 4.78 14.54
C PHE A 42 -15.14 5.03 13.03
N ILE A 43 -14.43 4.19 12.28
CA ILE A 43 -14.35 4.32 10.82
C ILE A 43 -15.71 4.08 10.15
N LEU A 44 -16.45 3.06 10.60
CA LEU A 44 -17.80 2.76 10.09
C LEU A 44 -18.75 3.95 10.25
N GLU A 45 -18.64 4.69 11.36
CA GLU A 45 -19.49 5.85 11.63
C GLU A 45 -19.02 7.13 10.93
N GLN A 46 -17.72 7.36 10.84
CA GLN A 46 -17.18 8.65 10.40
C GLN A 46 -17.02 8.78 8.89
N VAL A 47 -16.69 7.71 8.17
CA VAL A 47 -16.50 7.79 6.71
C VAL A 47 -17.74 8.32 5.98
N PRO A 48 -18.98 7.86 6.28
CA PRO A 48 -20.19 8.45 5.69
C PRO A 48 -20.33 9.95 5.95
N ASN A 49 -19.96 10.41 7.15
CA ASN A 49 -20.01 11.83 7.52
C ASN A 49 -18.97 12.65 6.75
N TRP A 50 -17.76 12.11 6.58
CA TRP A 50 -16.70 12.76 5.80
C TRP A 50 -17.04 12.81 4.31
N VAL A 51 -17.54 11.73 3.72
CA VAL A 51 -18.01 11.73 2.33
C VAL A 51 -19.17 12.70 2.12
N LYS A 52 -20.10 12.80 3.08
CA LYS A 52 -21.18 13.81 3.03
C LYS A 52 -20.65 15.24 3.10
N LYS A 53 -19.60 15.49 3.89
CA LYS A 53 -19.03 16.83 4.10
C LYS A 53 -18.12 17.28 2.95
N TYR A 54 -17.24 16.40 2.48
CA TYR A 54 -16.16 16.72 1.54
C TYR A 54 -16.42 16.22 0.11
N GLY A 55 -17.44 15.38 -0.08
CA GLY A 55 -17.77 14.78 -1.37
C GLY A 55 -17.16 13.39 -1.57
N LYS A 56 -17.47 12.78 -2.72
CA LYS A 56 -17.03 11.42 -3.08
C LYS A 56 -15.65 11.37 -3.72
N ASP A 57 -15.08 12.52 -4.06
CA ASP A 57 -13.77 12.62 -4.69
C ASP A 57 -12.69 12.98 -3.66
N ILE A 58 -12.68 12.20 -2.59
CA ILE A 58 -11.74 12.27 -1.46
C ILE A 58 -10.97 10.96 -1.37
N ALA A 59 -9.66 11.04 -1.14
CA ALA A 59 -8.81 9.88 -0.92
C ALA A 59 -8.58 9.66 0.58
N PHE A 60 -8.74 8.42 1.04
CA PHE A 60 -8.54 8.02 2.41
C PHE A 60 -7.25 7.22 2.56
N PHE A 61 -6.57 7.43 3.68
CA PHE A 61 -5.40 6.67 4.09
C PHE A 61 -5.50 6.40 5.60
N ALA A 62 -5.43 5.12 5.99
CA ALA A 62 -5.40 4.71 7.39
C ALA A 62 -3.97 4.44 7.84
N THR A 63 -3.65 4.74 9.09
CA THR A 63 -2.30 4.53 9.66
C THR A 63 -2.18 3.21 10.43
N ASN A 64 -3.18 2.32 10.34
CA ASN A 64 -3.16 0.99 10.92
C ASN A 64 -4.11 0.03 10.20
N ASP A 65 -3.73 -1.23 10.15
CA ASP A 65 -4.44 -2.30 9.42
C ASP A 65 -5.87 -2.55 9.89
N ALA A 66 -6.16 -2.36 11.18
CA ALA A 66 -7.48 -2.65 11.75
C ALA A 66 -8.59 -1.79 11.12
N GLN A 67 -8.23 -0.61 10.61
CA GLN A 67 -9.15 0.35 9.99
C GLN A 67 -9.38 0.09 8.50
N THR A 68 -8.56 -0.73 7.84
CA THR A 68 -8.63 -0.94 6.39
C THR A 68 -9.94 -1.60 5.97
N GLU A 69 -10.34 -2.69 6.62
CA GLU A 69 -11.61 -3.37 6.31
C GLU A 69 -12.85 -2.45 6.41
N PRO A 70 -13.12 -1.78 7.56
CA PRO A 70 -14.27 -0.90 7.65
C PRO A 70 -14.18 0.28 6.67
N LEU A 71 -12.98 0.79 6.38
CA LEU A 71 -12.78 1.86 5.41
C LEU A 71 -13.20 1.42 4.00
N LEU A 72 -12.77 0.23 3.55
CA LEU A 72 -13.14 -0.35 2.26
C LEU A 72 -14.67 -0.53 2.14
N LYS A 73 -15.32 -1.07 3.19
CA LYS A 73 -16.80 -1.22 3.22
C LYS A 73 -17.49 0.13 3.03
N GLN A 74 -17.05 1.16 3.74
CA GLN A 74 -17.66 2.48 3.68
C GLN A 74 -17.39 3.18 2.35
N ILE A 75 -16.20 3.04 1.76
CA ILE A 75 -15.88 3.62 0.45
C ILE A 75 -16.71 2.96 -0.66
N ALA A 76 -16.91 1.64 -0.62
CA ALA A 76 -17.79 0.95 -1.57
C ALA A 76 -19.25 1.46 -1.47
N ALA A 77 -19.76 1.65 -0.24
CA ALA A 77 -21.14 2.06 -0.02
C ALA A 77 -21.40 3.55 -0.31
N TYR A 78 -20.46 4.44 0.06
CA TYR A 78 -20.70 5.89 0.07
C TYR A 78 -19.87 6.65 -0.98
N GLY A 79 -18.77 6.08 -1.46
CA GLY A 79 -17.80 6.72 -2.36
C GLY A 79 -16.51 7.12 -1.64
N GLY A 80 -15.59 7.73 -2.39
CA GLY A 80 -14.21 7.97 -1.97
C GLY A 80 -13.21 7.19 -2.81
N TYR A 81 -11.94 7.31 -2.45
CA TYR A 81 -10.82 6.58 -3.03
C TYR A 81 -10.00 5.94 -1.90
N PHE A 82 -9.61 4.69 -2.10
CA PHE A 82 -8.62 3.99 -1.30
C PHE A 82 -7.51 3.57 -2.26
N ILE A 83 -6.39 4.29 -2.25
CA ILE A 83 -5.33 4.07 -3.26
C ILE A 83 -4.44 2.92 -2.84
N GLU A 84 -3.96 2.93 -1.60
CA GLU A 84 -3.10 1.88 -1.04
C GLU A 84 -3.26 1.82 0.49
N ALA A 85 -3.04 0.63 1.06
CA ALA A 85 -2.89 0.43 2.50
C ALA A 85 -1.48 0.89 2.96
N ASP A 86 -1.28 1.04 4.26
CA ASP A 86 0.08 1.21 4.83
C ASP A 86 0.94 -0.05 4.65
N LEU A 87 0.31 -1.23 4.61
CA LEU A 87 0.87 -2.50 4.17
C LEU A 87 0.08 -3.08 2.98
N PRO A 88 0.41 -2.71 1.72
CA PRO A 88 -0.37 -3.10 0.54
C PRO A 88 -0.38 -4.61 0.27
N SER A 89 -1.59 -5.14 0.07
CA SER A 89 -1.84 -6.51 -0.39
C SER A 89 -3.31 -6.70 -0.75
N PRO A 90 -3.66 -7.50 -1.78
CA PRO A 90 -5.06 -7.82 -2.09
C PRO A 90 -5.74 -8.62 -0.97
N THR A 91 -4.97 -9.22 -0.05
CA THR A 91 -5.51 -9.95 1.11
C THR A 91 -5.74 -9.05 2.33
N MET A 92 -5.31 -7.78 2.29
CA MET A 92 -5.43 -6.87 3.42
C MET A 92 -6.76 -6.11 3.37
N GLY A 93 -7.66 -6.45 4.30
CA GLY A 93 -8.98 -5.83 4.46
C GLY A 93 -10.01 -6.23 3.40
N TYR A 94 -9.62 -6.42 2.14
CA TYR A 94 -10.54 -6.78 1.05
C TYR A 94 -11.37 -8.05 1.31
N PRO A 95 -10.80 -9.17 1.81
CA PRO A 95 -11.58 -10.38 2.02
C PRO A 95 -12.70 -10.20 3.04
N GLY A 96 -12.41 -9.57 4.18
CA GLY A 96 -13.42 -9.25 5.19
C GLY A 96 -14.40 -8.14 4.75
N ALA A 97 -13.93 -7.20 3.91
CA ALA A 97 -14.76 -6.12 3.38
C ALA A 97 -15.86 -6.64 2.45
N PHE A 98 -15.52 -7.61 1.60
CA PHE A 98 -16.37 -8.07 0.50
C PHE A 98 -16.77 -9.54 0.59
N GLY A 99 -16.51 -10.20 1.71
CA GLY A 99 -16.92 -11.60 1.95
C GLY A 99 -16.22 -12.59 1.02
N ILE A 100 -14.95 -12.34 0.69
CA ILE A 100 -14.17 -13.20 -0.18
C ILE A 100 -13.60 -14.36 0.64
N GLU A 101 -13.82 -15.57 0.17
CA GLU A 101 -13.19 -16.77 0.69
C GLU A 101 -12.30 -17.36 -0.40
N PHE A 102 -11.03 -17.58 -0.10
CA PHE A 102 -10.10 -18.22 -1.02
C PHE A 102 -10.09 -19.73 -0.79
N SER A 103 -10.18 -20.50 -1.87
CA SER A 103 -9.98 -21.95 -1.84
C SER A 103 -8.53 -22.28 -1.46
N ASP A 104 -8.27 -23.55 -1.11
CA ASP A 104 -6.91 -23.99 -0.81
C ASP A 104 -5.96 -23.90 -2.03
N ASP A 105 -6.46 -24.03 -3.27
CA ASP A 105 -5.67 -23.89 -4.49
C ASP A 105 -5.43 -22.43 -4.92
N GLU A 106 -6.14 -21.48 -4.33
CA GLU A 106 -5.95 -20.05 -4.53
C GLU A 106 -4.94 -19.46 -3.54
N LYS A 107 -4.76 -20.06 -2.37
CA LYS A 107 -3.81 -19.59 -1.36
C LYS A 107 -2.38 -19.57 -1.91
N GLY A 108 -1.77 -18.39 -1.91
CA GLY A 108 -0.44 -18.15 -2.47
C GLY A 108 -0.40 -17.99 -4.00
N ASN A 109 -1.52 -18.19 -4.70
CA ASN A 109 -1.65 -17.88 -6.12
C ASN A 109 -2.09 -16.41 -6.29
N TRP A 110 -1.12 -15.50 -6.25
CA TRP A 110 -1.38 -14.05 -6.30
C TRP A 110 -2.17 -13.57 -7.52
N PRO A 111 -1.93 -14.08 -8.75
CA PRO A 111 -2.79 -13.75 -9.89
C PRO A 111 -4.26 -14.11 -9.67
N LYS A 112 -4.56 -15.31 -9.16
CA LYS A 112 -5.94 -15.72 -8.84
C LYS A 112 -6.53 -14.89 -7.68
N ILE A 113 -5.75 -14.67 -6.62
CA ILE A 113 -6.15 -13.84 -5.49
C ILE A 113 -6.54 -12.44 -5.98
N LEU A 114 -5.71 -11.82 -6.81
CA LEU A 114 -5.96 -10.50 -7.36
C LEU A 114 -7.23 -10.48 -8.22
N GLU A 115 -7.42 -11.49 -9.08
CA GLU A 115 -8.60 -11.64 -9.93
C GLU A 115 -9.90 -11.74 -9.10
N GLU A 116 -9.92 -12.58 -8.06
CA GLU A 116 -11.09 -12.74 -7.19
C GLU A 116 -11.40 -11.48 -6.38
N VAL A 117 -10.36 -10.81 -5.87
CA VAL A 117 -10.53 -9.52 -5.19
C VAL A 117 -11.04 -8.45 -6.15
N GLU A 118 -10.51 -8.38 -7.37
CA GLU A 118 -10.96 -7.43 -8.39
C GLU A 118 -12.44 -7.63 -8.74
N LYS A 119 -12.87 -8.88 -8.94
CA LYS A 119 -14.29 -9.21 -9.19
C LYS A 119 -15.18 -8.71 -8.06
N ALA A 120 -14.82 -9.00 -6.80
CA ALA A 120 -15.58 -8.60 -5.63
C ALA A 120 -15.64 -7.07 -5.47
N VAL A 121 -14.51 -6.38 -5.65
CA VAL A 121 -14.42 -4.91 -5.59
C VAL A 121 -15.27 -4.26 -6.67
N ILE A 122 -15.21 -4.75 -7.92
CA ILE A 122 -16.02 -4.25 -9.03
C ILE A 122 -17.51 -4.47 -8.75
N ALA A 123 -17.89 -5.66 -8.28
CA ALA A 123 -19.27 -5.99 -7.91
C ALA A 123 -19.81 -5.08 -6.79
N ALA A 124 -18.95 -4.67 -5.86
CA ALA A 124 -19.27 -3.74 -4.78
C ALA A 124 -19.24 -2.25 -5.21
N GLY A 125 -18.95 -1.94 -6.49
CA GLY A 125 -18.91 -0.57 -7.01
C GLY A 125 -17.58 0.17 -6.78
N GLY A 126 -16.52 -0.53 -6.36
CA GLY A 126 -15.19 0.04 -6.10
C GLY A 126 -14.30 0.23 -7.34
N SER A 127 -14.80 -0.10 -8.54
CA SER A 127 -14.04 0.02 -9.80
C SER A 127 -13.48 1.42 -9.99
N GLY A 128 -12.18 1.50 -10.27
CA GLY A 128 -11.42 2.73 -10.48
C GLY A 128 -11.20 3.57 -9.23
N ARG A 129 -11.62 3.10 -8.04
CA ARG A 129 -11.59 3.82 -6.76
C ARG A 129 -10.78 3.13 -5.68
N MET A 130 -10.53 1.83 -5.82
CA MET A 130 -9.80 1.02 -4.85
C MET A 130 -8.52 0.46 -5.48
N GLY A 131 -7.43 0.47 -4.73
CA GLY A 131 -6.13 0.04 -5.17
C GLY A 131 -5.38 -0.80 -4.15
N THR A 132 -4.35 -1.48 -4.65
CA THR A 132 -3.50 -2.40 -3.90
C THR A 132 -2.14 -2.52 -4.58
N TRP A 133 -1.24 -3.28 -3.99
CA TRP A 133 -0.20 -3.98 -4.75
C TRP A 133 -0.74 -5.34 -5.22
N ALA A 134 -0.33 -5.81 -6.40
CA ALA A 134 -0.78 -7.09 -6.95
C ALA A 134 -0.25 -8.30 -6.16
N TYR A 135 0.95 -8.14 -5.61
CA TYR A 135 1.59 -9.11 -4.72
C TYR A 135 1.80 -8.48 -3.35
N SER A 136 1.51 -9.22 -2.27
CA SER A 136 1.75 -8.67 -0.93
C SER A 136 3.22 -8.33 -0.72
N TYR A 137 3.46 -7.24 0.02
CA TYR A 137 4.81 -6.84 0.42
C TYR A 137 5.60 -7.98 1.07
N ASN A 138 4.98 -8.70 2.01
CA ASN A 138 5.66 -9.78 2.74
C ASN A 138 6.01 -10.96 1.85
N PHE A 139 5.10 -11.41 0.98
CA PHE A 139 5.39 -12.48 0.04
C PHE A 139 6.51 -12.10 -0.92
N ALA A 140 6.35 -10.96 -1.60
CA ALA A 140 7.33 -10.50 -2.58
C ALA A 140 8.71 -10.31 -1.93
N GLY A 141 8.75 -9.72 -0.73
CA GLY A 141 9.97 -9.52 0.03
C GLY A 141 10.67 -10.83 0.40
N VAL A 142 9.94 -11.82 0.93
CA VAL A 142 10.53 -13.12 1.30
C VAL A 142 11.05 -13.86 0.08
N GLU A 143 10.25 -13.97 -0.98
CA GLU A 143 10.66 -14.66 -2.21
C GLU A 143 11.85 -13.96 -2.89
N GLY A 144 11.76 -12.63 -3.06
CA GLY A 144 12.82 -11.85 -3.71
C GLY A 144 14.13 -11.86 -2.94
N LEU A 145 14.11 -11.72 -1.61
CA LEU A 145 15.33 -11.80 -0.81
C LEU A 145 15.93 -13.21 -0.78
N THR A 146 15.10 -14.24 -0.81
CA THR A 146 15.55 -15.64 -0.90
C THR A 146 16.23 -15.91 -2.23
N ASP A 147 15.62 -15.49 -3.35
CA ASP A 147 16.21 -15.60 -4.69
C ASP A 147 17.53 -14.84 -4.79
N LEU A 148 17.61 -13.61 -4.25
CA LEU A 148 18.84 -12.82 -4.22
C LEU A 148 19.96 -13.54 -3.44
N ALA A 149 19.62 -14.16 -2.31
CA ALA A 149 20.57 -14.92 -1.51
C ALA A 149 21.08 -16.18 -2.25
N ILE A 150 20.20 -16.93 -2.92
CA ILE A 150 20.58 -18.09 -3.73
C ILE A 150 21.53 -17.67 -4.84
N LYS A 151 21.18 -16.64 -5.62
CA LYS A 151 22.02 -16.10 -6.71
C LYS A 151 23.39 -15.65 -6.20
N SER A 152 23.43 -15.00 -5.03
CA SER A 152 24.68 -14.61 -4.38
C SER A 152 25.54 -15.83 -4.06
N ILE A 153 24.97 -16.87 -3.43
CA ILE A 153 25.71 -18.09 -3.06
C ILE A 153 26.28 -18.79 -4.29
N GLU A 154 25.46 -18.98 -5.33
CA GLU A 154 25.83 -19.71 -6.55
C GLU A 154 26.89 -18.99 -7.38
N SER A 155 26.79 -17.67 -7.51
CA SER A 155 27.74 -16.86 -8.29
C SER A 155 29.02 -16.48 -7.53
N GLY A 156 28.97 -16.50 -6.19
CA GLY A 156 30.02 -15.92 -5.35
C GLY A 156 29.97 -14.39 -5.24
N ASP A 157 29.04 -13.71 -5.92
CA ASP A 157 28.86 -12.27 -5.86
C ASP A 157 28.27 -11.86 -4.49
N ARG A 158 28.83 -10.82 -3.86
CA ARG A 158 28.40 -10.30 -2.55
C ARG A 158 28.05 -8.81 -2.59
N ASP A 159 28.01 -8.23 -3.78
CA ASP A 159 27.57 -6.86 -3.99
C ASP A 159 26.04 -6.83 -4.13
N PHE A 160 25.35 -6.35 -3.11
CA PHE A 160 23.89 -6.25 -3.10
C PHE A 160 23.47 -4.85 -3.56
N THR A 161 23.08 -4.74 -4.82
CA THR A 161 22.61 -3.48 -5.40
C THR A 161 21.08 -3.44 -5.47
N LEU A 162 20.52 -2.23 -5.59
CA LEU A 162 19.09 -2.05 -5.80
C LEU A 162 18.63 -2.82 -7.05
N ASP A 163 19.35 -2.71 -8.17
CA ASP A 163 19.00 -3.39 -9.42
C ASP A 163 18.92 -4.92 -9.25
N LYS A 164 19.85 -5.52 -8.49
CA LYS A 164 19.84 -6.95 -8.19
C LYS A 164 18.62 -7.32 -7.34
N LEU A 165 18.30 -6.50 -6.33
CA LEU A 165 17.12 -6.69 -5.50
C LEU A 165 15.83 -6.60 -6.33
N LEU A 166 15.68 -5.56 -7.16
CA LEU A 166 14.49 -5.37 -8.01
C LEU A 166 14.36 -6.51 -9.02
N ALA A 167 15.47 -6.98 -9.60
CA ALA A 167 15.48 -8.13 -10.50
C ALA A 167 15.02 -9.41 -9.80
N SER A 168 15.42 -9.62 -8.53
CA SER A 168 14.97 -10.77 -7.73
C SER A 168 13.49 -10.67 -7.33
N LEU A 169 13.00 -9.49 -6.96
CA LEU A 169 11.57 -9.27 -6.69
C LEU A 169 10.71 -9.62 -7.91
N ASN A 170 11.14 -9.22 -9.12
CA ASN A 170 10.44 -9.52 -10.37
C ASN A 170 10.31 -11.02 -10.68
N VAL A 171 11.23 -11.88 -10.20
CA VAL A 171 11.14 -13.34 -10.43
C VAL A 171 9.86 -13.91 -9.84
N ALA A 172 9.50 -13.49 -8.64
CA ALA A 172 8.31 -13.97 -7.92
C ALA A 172 7.05 -13.13 -8.18
N THR A 173 7.19 -12.00 -8.87
CA THR A 173 6.11 -11.04 -9.11
C THR A 173 6.02 -10.66 -10.59
N PRO A 174 5.72 -11.62 -11.48
CA PRO A 174 5.62 -11.34 -12.91
C PRO A 174 4.61 -10.20 -13.17
N ASP A 175 4.89 -9.41 -14.20
CA ASP A 175 4.09 -8.25 -14.64
C ASP A 175 4.04 -7.05 -13.68
N ALA A 176 4.30 -7.24 -12.38
CA ALA A 176 4.49 -6.14 -11.46
C ALA A 176 5.82 -5.43 -11.77
N LYS A 177 5.81 -4.10 -11.68
CA LYS A 177 7.03 -3.30 -11.72
C LYS A 177 7.40 -2.87 -10.32
N TRP A 178 8.70 -2.75 -10.09
CA TRP A 178 9.24 -2.24 -8.84
C TRP A 178 10.17 -1.07 -9.11
N ASN A 179 10.20 -0.13 -8.17
CA ASN A 179 11.20 0.92 -8.11
C ASN A 179 11.57 1.16 -6.64
N GLY A 180 12.64 1.92 -6.40
CA GLY A 180 13.16 2.12 -5.06
C GLY A 180 14.33 3.08 -5.01
N SER A 181 14.94 3.14 -3.85
CA SER A 181 16.15 3.93 -3.59
C SER A 181 16.97 3.28 -2.47
N ILE A 182 18.23 3.68 -2.34
CA ILE A 182 19.00 3.36 -1.14
C ILE A 182 18.32 4.02 0.06
N MET A 183 18.13 3.25 1.13
CA MET A 183 17.56 3.76 2.37
C MET A 183 18.48 4.85 2.94
N LYS A 184 17.89 5.93 3.42
CA LYS A 184 18.60 6.96 4.18
C LYS A 184 18.16 6.94 5.64
N ASP A 185 19.08 7.19 6.56
CA ASP A 185 18.76 7.39 7.97
C ASP A 185 18.09 8.76 8.20
N ASN A 186 17.77 9.08 9.45
CA ASN A 186 17.10 10.35 9.79
C ASN A 186 17.98 11.58 9.51
N ASN A 187 19.31 11.41 9.41
CA ASN A 187 20.24 12.47 9.05
C ASN A 187 20.40 12.62 7.53
N GLY A 188 19.78 11.74 6.74
CA GLY A 188 19.91 11.69 5.29
C GLY A 188 21.17 10.97 4.81
N VAL A 189 21.81 10.18 5.66
CA VAL A 189 22.98 9.36 5.32
C VAL A 189 22.50 8.02 4.75
N ASP A 190 23.08 7.63 3.61
CA ASP A 190 22.79 6.36 2.97
C ASP A 190 23.15 5.19 3.92
N VAL A 191 22.23 4.24 4.04
CA VAL A 191 22.40 3.01 4.83
C VAL A 191 22.82 1.90 3.87
N PRO A 192 24.07 1.39 3.95
CA PRO A 192 24.55 0.36 3.05
C PRO A 192 23.69 -0.91 3.10
N ASN A 193 23.42 -1.51 1.94
CA ASN A 193 22.61 -2.73 1.78
C ASN A 193 21.16 -2.64 2.34
N ALA A 194 20.64 -1.43 2.51
CA ALA A 194 19.25 -1.20 2.87
C ALA A 194 18.57 -0.36 1.78
N PHE A 195 17.35 -0.75 1.41
CA PHE A 195 16.64 -0.16 0.28
C PHE A 195 15.20 0.16 0.67
N PHE A 196 14.70 1.29 0.20
CA PHE A 196 13.26 1.51 0.08
C PHE A 196 12.82 0.98 -1.27
N ILE A 197 11.70 0.26 -1.29
CA ILE A 197 11.10 -0.30 -2.50
C ILE A 197 9.60 -0.03 -2.49
N TYR A 198 9.02 0.07 -3.69
CA TYR A 198 7.59 0.07 -3.87
C TYR A 198 7.23 -0.65 -5.17
N GLN A 199 6.08 -1.32 -5.16
CA GLN A 199 5.48 -1.93 -6.34
C GLN A 199 4.62 -0.89 -7.07
N ASP A 200 4.41 -1.10 -8.36
CA ASP A 200 3.41 -0.34 -9.11
C ASP A 200 2.01 -0.59 -8.53
N THR A 201 1.30 0.48 -8.19
CA THR A 201 -0.07 0.41 -7.67
C THR A 201 -1.00 -0.19 -8.73
N TYR A 202 -1.73 -1.23 -8.36
CA TYR A 202 -2.83 -1.79 -9.15
C TYR A 202 -4.15 -1.18 -8.70
N ILE A 203 -4.85 -0.48 -9.61
CA ILE A 203 -6.20 0.02 -9.34
C ILE A 203 -7.21 -0.94 -9.95
N PHE A 204 -8.09 -1.50 -9.13
CA PHE A 204 -9.13 -2.43 -9.59
C PHE A 204 -10.01 -1.78 -10.67
N GLY A 205 -10.22 -2.49 -11.77
CA GLY A 205 -10.91 -2.02 -12.97
C GLY A 205 -10.07 -1.16 -13.91
N LYS A 206 -8.79 -0.89 -13.58
CA LYS A 206 -7.89 -0.07 -14.40
C LYS A 206 -6.53 -0.73 -14.66
N GLY A 207 -6.05 -1.58 -13.76
CA GLY A 207 -4.72 -2.20 -13.83
C GLY A 207 -3.63 -1.36 -13.17
N TYR A 208 -2.37 -1.64 -13.53
CA TYR A 208 -1.20 -0.93 -13.00
C TYR A 208 -1.17 0.54 -13.44
N MET A 209 -0.84 1.42 -12.50
CA MET A 209 -0.86 2.88 -12.68
C MET A 209 0.39 3.44 -13.36
N GLY A 210 1.50 2.69 -13.39
CA GLY A 210 2.79 3.18 -13.89
C GLY A 210 3.52 4.08 -12.88
N VAL A 211 3.21 4.01 -11.58
CA VAL A 211 3.82 4.91 -10.56
C VAL A 211 5.31 4.68 -10.39
N THR A 212 5.81 3.51 -10.78
CA THR A 212 7.24 3.18 -10.79
C THR A 212 8.02 4.01 -11.80
N SER A 213 7.37 4.65 -12.77
CA SER A 213 8.02 5.50 -13.78
C SER A 213 7.90 7.00 -13.45
N VAL A 214 7.27 7.36 -12.34
CA VAL A 214 7.09 8.77 -11.94
C VAL A 214 8.37 9.26 -11.27
N GLU A 215 8.92 10.36 -11.78
CA GLU A 215 10.05 11.04 -11.16
C GLU A 215 9.61 11.73 -9.86
N ILE A 216 10.25 11.40 -8.74
CA ILE A 216 9.93 11.97 -7.43
C ILE A 216 10.78 13.24 -7.21
N PRO A 217 10.15 14.43 -7.07
CA PRO A 217 10.88 15.67 -6.82
C PRO A 217 11.75 15.61 -5.56
N GLU A 218 13.03 16.02 -5.67
CA GLU A 218 13.99 16.02 -4.57
C GLU A 218 13.53 16.80 -3.33
N LYS A 219 12.64 17.79 -3.50
CA LYS A 219 12.07 18.56 -2.39
C LYS A 219 11.40 17.67 -1.34
N TYR A 220 10.88 16.50 -1.71
CA TYR A 220 10.22 15.59 -0.78
C TYR A 220 11.21 14.77 0.05
N THR A 221 12.45 14.56 -0.43
CA THR A 221 13.47 13.77 0.27
C THR A 221 13.92 14.40 1.60
N ASN A 222 13.73 15.72 1.76
CA ASN A 222 14.16 16.47 2.93
C ASN A 222 13.03 16.82 3.91
N LEU A 223 11.80 16.38 3.67
CA LEU A 223 10.67 16.66 4.56
C LEU A 223 10.65 15.72 5.76
N GLY A 224 10.16 16.22 6.90
CA GLY A 224 9.90 15.42 8.09
C GLY A 224 11.11 14.68 8.67
N LYS A 225 12.33 15.21 8.48
CA LYS A 225 13.55 14.75 9.17
C LYS A 225 13.45 14.99 10.67
#